data_AF-A0A2U1MS30-F1
#
_entry.id   AF-A0A2U1MS30-F1
#
_cell.length_a   1.000
_cell.length_b   1.000
_cell.length_c   1.000
_cell.angle_alpha   90.00
_cell.angle_beta   90.00
_cell.angle_gamma   90.00
#
_symmetry.space_group_name_H-M   'P 1'
#
loop_
_entity.id
_entity.type
_entity.pdbx_description
1 polymer ?
#
loop_
_entity_poly.entity_id
_entity_poly.type
_entity_poly.pdbx_seq_one_letter_code
_entity_poly.pdbx_strand_id
1 'polypeptide(L)'
;MGLQVLWSFSLACLDIHALRVHKDLHSQLLLSLVVVGDWVTAILALAASSSSAGVMILLVRDSDLCKLDPKISCNTFQISIALAFMSWFLLAISSHTVLWLLASLS
;
A
#
# COMPACT_ATOMS: atom_id res chain seq x y z
N MET A 1 -0.63 4.64 7.35
CA MET A 1 -1.79 4.17 6.54
C MET A 1 -2.66 5.32 6.01
N GLY A 2 -2.73 6.49 6.67
CA GLY A 2 -3.49 7.65 6.12
C GLY A 2 -3.02 8.12 4.73
N LEU A 3 -1.71 8.11 4.47
CA LEU A 3 -1.17 8.44 3.14
C LEU A 3 -1.64 7.45 2.06
N GLN A 4 -1.78 6.17 2.38
CA GLN A 4 -2.26 5.15 1.46
C GLN A 4 -3.75 5.36 1.10
N VAL A 5 -4.56 5.84 2.06
CA VAL A 5 -5.96 6.22 1.81
C VAL A 5 -6.04 7.46 0.93
N LEU A 6 -5.23 8.49 1.20
CA LEU A 6 -5.15 9.69 0.36
C LEU A 6 -4.67 9.36 -1.06
N TRP A 7 -3.72 8.43 -1.18
CA TRP A 7 -3.22 7.92 -2.46
C TRP A 7 -4.31 7.20 -3.24
N SER A 8 -5.01 6.24 -2.62
CA SER A 8 -6.14 5.54 -3.24
C SER A 8 -7.28 6.50 -3.63
N PHE A 9 -7.57 7.51 -2.81
CA PHE A 9 -8.57 8.53 -3.13
C PHE A 9 -8.15 9.37 -4.34
N SER A 10 -6.88 9.74 -4.42
CA SER A 10 -6.33 10.49 -5.55
C SER A 10 -6.40 9.66 -6.85
N LEU A 11 -6.05 8.37 -6.79
CA LEU A 11 -6.18 7.42 -7.89
C LEU A 11 -7.65 7.26 -8.34
N ALA A 12 -8.59 7.15 -7.39
CA ALA A 12 -10.01 7.05 -7.71
C ALA A 12 -10.55 8.33 -8.37
N CYS A 13 -10.17 9.51 -7.88
CA CYS A 13 -10.52 10.78 -8.51
C CYS A 13 -9.94 10.88 -9.92
N LEU A 14 -8.72 10.39 -10.13
CA LEU A 14 -8.05 10.39 -11.42
C LEU A 14 -8.75 9.48 -12.44
N ASP A 15 -9.19 8.30 -12.02
CA ASP A 15 -9.94 7.35 -12.84
C ASP A 15 -11.30 7.95 -13.28
N ILE A 16 -12.03 8.54 -12.34
CA ILE A 16 -13.27 9.28 -12.64
C ILE A 16 -13.00 10.42 -13.62
N HIS A 17 -11.90 11.17 -13.44
CA HIS A 17 -11.54 12.25 -14.36
C HIS A 17 -11.21 11.71 -15.77
N ALA A 18 -10.50 10.59 -15.88
CA ALA A 18 -10.18 9.94 -17.14
C ALA A 18 -11.45 9.50 -17.89
N LEU A 19 -12.39 8.86 -17.18
CA LEU A 19 -13.69 8.45 -17.73
C LEU A 19 -14.53 9.65 -18.20
N ARG A 20 -14.45 10.78 -17.49
CA ARG A 20 -15.22 11.99 -17.80
C ARG A 20 -14.69 12.77 -18.99
N VAL A 21 -13.38 12.73 -19.21
CA VAL A 21 -12.73 13.56 -20.24
C VAL A 21 -12.73 12.90 -21.62
N HIS A 22 -12.92 11.57 -21.74
CA HIS A 22 -13.13 10.84 -23.01
C HIS A 22 -12.16 11.20 -24.17
N LYS A 23 -11.03 11.86 -23.87
CA LYS A 23 -9.98 12.22 -24.82
C LYS A 23 -8.87 11.20 -24.69
N ASP A 24 -8.35 10.76 -25.82
CA ASP A 24 -7.07 10.06 -25.99
C ASP A 24 -5.94 10.82 -25.26
N LEU A 25 -5.85 10.51 -23.97
CA LEU A 25 -4.66 10.12 -23.24
C LEU A 25 -3.34 10.64 -23.85
N HIS A 26 -3.06 11.93 -23.59
CA HIS A 26 -1.71 12.44 -23.32
C HIS A 26 -1.16 11.75 -22.04
N SER A 27 -1.09 10.43 -22.04
CA SER A 27 -1.18 9.58 -20.84
C SER A 27 0.11 8.99 -20.38
N GLN A 28 1.15 9.06 -21.19
CA GLN A 28 2.46 8.58 -20.79
C GLN A 28 2.96 9.34 -19.55
N LEU A 29 2.66 10.63 -19.45
CA LEU A 29 3.05 11.46 -18.31
C LEU A 29 2.27 11.10 -17.03
N LEU A 30 0.95 10.93 -17.14
CA LEU A 30 0.08 10.61 -16.01
C LEU A 30 0.34 9.18 -15.51
N LEU A 31 0.49 8.23 -16.44
CA LEU A 31 0.77 6.83 -16.14
C LEU A 31 2.18 6.67 -15.54
N SER A 32 3.15 7.46 -16.01
CA SER A 32 4.49 7.54 -15.39
C SER A 32 4.44 8.11 -13.96
N LEU A 33 3.64 9.14 -13.71
CA LEU A 33 3.50 9.72 -12.37
C LEU A 33 2.78 8.76 -11.39
N VAL A 34 1.78 8.02 -11.86
CA VAL A 34 1.11 6.94 -11.10
C VAL A 34 2.10 5.83 -10.76
N VAL A 35 2.89 5.36 -11.74
CA VAL A 35 3.94 4.36 -11.52
C VAL A 35 4.92 4.80 -10.45
N VAL A 36 5.46 6.02 -10.54
CA VAL A 36 6.42 6.54 -9.56
C VAL A 36 5.77 6.62 -8.17
N GLY A 37 4.53 7.08 -8.10
CA GLY A 37 3.82 7.22 -6.84
C GLY A 37 3.44 5.89 -6.18
N ASP A 38 3.03 4.87 -6.95
CA ASP A 38 2.80 3.52 -6.44
C ASP A 38 4.10 2.88 -5.93
N TRP A 39 5.22 3.12 -6.61
CA TRP A 39 6.54 2.68 -6.15
C TRP A 39 6.93 3.31 -4.81
N VAL A 40 6.80 4.63 -4.68
CA VAL A 40 7.09 5.33 -3.43
C VAL A 40 6.18 4.85 -2.30
N THR A 41 4.88 4.71 -2.59
CA THR A 41 3.88 4.25 -1.63
C THR A 41 4.14 2.80 -1.20
N ALA A 42 4.57 1.93 -2.11
CA ALA A 42 4.96 0.55 -1.79
C ALA A 42 6.18 0.51 -0.86
N ILE A 43 7.24 1.28 -1.14
CA ILE A 43 8.44 1.31 -0.27
C ILE A 43 8.06 1.81 1.14
N LEU A 44 7.22 2.85 1.22
CA LEU A 44 6.79 3.40 2.49
C LEU A 44 5.89 2.41 3.28
N ALA A 45 5.01 1.68 2.60
CA ALA A 45 4.19 0.64 3.20
C ALA A 45 5.05 -0.53 3.73
N LEU A 46 6.08 -0.95 3.00
CA LEU A 46 7.03 -1.98 3.43
C LEU A 46 7.84 -1.54 4.65
N ALA A 47 8.30 -0.28 4.66
CA ALA A 47 9.03 0.28 5.80
C ALA A 47 8.13 0.32 7.05
N ALA A 48 6.88 0.77 6.89
CA ALA A 48 5.91 0.82 7.97
C ALA A 48 5.53 -0.58 8.50
N SER A 49 5.31 -1.57 7.62
CA SER A 49 4.98 -2.94 8.02
C SER A 49 6.17 -3.62 8.70
N SER A 50 7.39 -3.44 8.20
CA SER A 50 8.61 -4.02 8.78
C SER A 50 8.93 -3.42 10.15
N SER A 51 8.75 -2.10 10.31
CA SER A 51 8.89 -1.44 11.61
C SER A 51 7.85 -1.96 12.62
N SER A 52 6.59 -2.10 12.19
CA SER A 52 5.51 -2.64 13.03
C SER A 52 5.74 -4.09 13.42
N ALA A 53 6.24 -4.91 12.50
CA ALA A 53 6.59 -6.31 12.76
C ALA A 53 7.73 -6.44 13.78
N GLY A 54 8.78 -5.61 13.69
CA GLY A 54 9.88 -5.60 14.66
C GLY A 54 9.40 -5.25 16.07
N VAL A 55 8.57 -4.22 16.20
CA VAL A 55 7.95 -3.84 17.48
C VAL A 55 7.06 -4.97 18.01
N MET A 56 6.28 -5.62 17.14
CA MET A 56 5.41 -6.75 17.52
C MET A 56 6.20 -7.94 18.08
N ILE A 57 7.34 -8.28 17.45
CA ILE A 57 8.19 -9.38 17.91
C ILE A 57 8.77 -9.07 19.29
N LEU A 58 9.28 -7.86 19.50
CA LEU A 58 9.76 -7.38 20.81
C LEU A 58 8.64 -7.41 21.85
N LEU A 59 7.44 -6.95 21.48
CA LEU A 59 6.29 -6.90 22.38
C LEU A 59 5.78 -8.30 22.76
N VAL A 60 5.86 -9.29 21.88
CA VAL A 60 5.45 -10.68 22.17
C VAL A 60 6.53 -11.49 22.88
N ARG A 61 7.80 -11.25 22.56
CA ARG A 61 8.92 -12.04 23.10
C ARG A 61 9.43 -11.54 24.44
N ASP A 62 9.50 -10.22 24.64
CA ASP A 62 10.21 -9.63 25.78
C ASP A 62 9.25 -9.12 26.87
N SER A 63 8.06 -8.68 26.46
CA SER A 63 7.04 -8.19 27.39
C SER A 63 5.86 -9.15 27.37
N ASP A 64 5.73 -9.99 28.40
CA ASP A 64 4.55 -10.88 28.60
C ASP A 64 3.23 -10.08 28.82
N LEU A 65 3.15 -8.82 28.35
CA LEU A 65 2.00 -7.92 28.33
C LEU A 65 0.77 -8.57 27.68
N CYS A 66 0.96 -9.40 26.64
CA CYS A 66 -0.14 -10.15 26.04
C CYS A 66 -0.66 -11.29 26.93
N LYS A 67 0.11 -11.78 27.91
CA LYS A 67 -0.39 -12.68 28.97
C LYS A 67 -0.92 -11.92 30.18
N LEU A 68 -0.37 -10.75 30.47
CA LEU A 68 -0.70 -9.96 31.67
C LEU A 68 -2.03 -9.21 31.54
N ASP A 69 -2.40 -8.78 30.33
CA ASP A 69 -3.61 -7.99 30.10
C ASP A 69 -4.43 -8.54 28.91
N PRO A 70 -5.49 -9.35 29.17
CA PRO A 70 -6.31 -9.97 28.11
C PRO A 70 -7.13 -8.96 27.29
N LYS A 71 -7.09 -7.67 27.66
CA LYS A 71 -7.75 -6.58 26.94
C LYS A 71 -7.00 -6.20 25.66
N ILE A 72 -5.70 -6.48 25.59
CA ILE A 72 -4.86 -6.23 24.42
C ILE A 72 -4.88 -7.48 23.56
N SER A 73 -5.73 -7.48 22.52
CA SER A 73 -5.82 -8.59 21.57
C SER A 73 -4.57 -8.65 20.67
N CYS A 74 -3.50 -9.27 21.17
CA CYS A 74 -2.25 -9.57 20.46
C CYS A 74 -2.50 -10.13 19.04
N ASN A 75 -3.50 -11.00 18.94
CA ASN A 75 -3.87 -11.66 17.69
C ASN A 75 -4.32 -10.66 16.62
N THR A 76 -5.06 -9.62 17.00
CA THR A 76 -5.55 -8.60 16.06
C THR A 76 -4.41 -7.76 15.49
N PHE A 77 -3.39 -7.46 16.30
CA PHE A 77 -2.18 -6.76 15.84
C PHE A 77 -1.39 -7.61 14.84
N GLN A 78 -1.20 -8.89 15.14
CA GLN A 78 -0.54 -9.83 14.24
C GLN A 78 -1.28 -9.95 12.89
N ILE A 79 -2.61 -10.08 12.93
CA ILE A 79 -3.45 -10.11 11.73
C ILE A 79 -3.31 -8.80 10.94
N SER A 80 -3.35 -7.65 11.61
CA SER A 80 -3.21 -6.34 10.94
C SER A 80 -1.86 -6.18 10.24
N ILE A 81 -0.77 -6.67 10.83
CA ILE A 81 0.57 -6.65 10.21
C ILE A 81 0.62 -7.56 8.98
N ALA A 82 0.01 -8.76 9.07
CA ALA A 82 -0.09 -9.67 7.93
C ALA A 82 -0.88 -9.04 6.77
N LEU A 83 -2.03 -8.39 7.06
CA LEU A 83 -2.80 -7.66 6.05
C LEU A 83 -2.00 -6.49 5.45
N ALA A 84 -1.18 -5.80 6.24
CA ALA A 84 -0.31 -4.74 5.73
C ALA A 84 0.71 -5.30 4.72
N PHE A 85 1.36 -6.43 5.01
CA PHE A 85 2.24 -7.12 4.05
C PHE A 85 1.51 -7.57 2.78
N MET A 86 0.30 -8.11 2.92
CA MET A 86 -0.52 -8.50 1.78
C MET A 86 -0.90 -7.29 0.91
N SER A 87 -1.25 -6.16 1.53
CA SER A 87 -1.58 -4.93 0.81
C SER A 87 -0.38 -4.39 0.03
N TRP A 88 0.83 -4.47 0.59
CA TRP A 88 2.06 -4.11 -0.11
C TRP A 88 2.31 -4.99 -1.33
N PHE A 89 2.09 -6.30 -1.21
CA PHE A 89 2.26 -7.23 -2.33
C PHE A 89 1.28 -6.94 -3.47
N LEU A 90 0.01 -6.65 -3.15
CA LEU A 90 -0.99 -6.27 -4.14
C LEU A 90 -0.65 -4.95 -4.85
N LEU A 91 -0.11 -3.97 -4.11
CA LEU A 91 0.39 -2.72 -4.71
C LEU A 91 1.55 -2.98 -5.68
N ALA A 92 2.46 -3.89 -5.36
CA ALA A 92 3.56 -4.26 -6.24
C ALA A 92 3.08 -4.95 -7.53
N ILE A 93 2.07 -5.82 -7.44
CA ILE A 93 1.46 -6.44 -8.63
C ILE A 93 0.79 -5.37 -9.49
N SER A 94 0.03 -4.46 -8.88
CA SER A 94 -0.66 -3.38 -9.59
C SER A 94 0.31 -2.44 -10.31
N SER A 95 1.42 -2.06 -9.68
CA SER A 95 2.42 -1.19 -10.34
C SER A 95 3.09 -1.91 -11.52
N HIS A 96 3.28 -3.22 -11.43
CA HIS A 96 3.85 -4.03 -12.51
C HIS A 96 2.91 -4.15 -13.71
N THR A 97 1.60 -4.36 -13.50
CA THR A 97 0.63 -4.42 -14.60
C THR A 97 0.46 -3.08 -15.30
N VAL A 98 0.51 -1.97 -14.55
CA VAL A 98 0.46 -0.61 -15.10
C VAL A 98 1.72 -0.29 -15.92
N LEU A 99 2.90 -0.70 -15.43
CA LEU A 99 4.16 -0.61 -16.19
C LEU A 99 4.11 -1.41 -17.50
N TRP A 100 3.57 -2.61 -17.44
CA TRP A 100 3.44 -3.46 -18.63
C TRP A 100 2.45 -2.86 -19.64
N LEU A 101 1.35 -2.27 -19.15
CA LEU A 101 0.40 -1.54 -19.99
C LEU A 101 1.07 -0.33 -20.66
N LEU A 102 1.87 0.47 -19.93
CA LEU A 102 2.65 1.58 -20.48
C LEU A 102 3.60 1.10 -21.59
N ALA A 103 4.31 -0.01 -21.35
CA ALA A 103 5.25 -0.58 -22.32
C ALA A 103 4.54 -1.12 -23.57
N SER A 104 3.32 -1.64 -23.44
CA SER A 104 2.52 -2.13 -24.59
C SER A 104 1.90 -1.00 -25.41
N LEU A 105 1.75 0.20 -24.83
CA LEU A 105 1.18 1.38 -25.47
C LEU A 105 2.25 2.27 -26.16
N SER A 106 3.52 2.05 -25.83
CA SER A 106 4.70 2.70 -26.43
C SER A 106 5.19 1.98 -27.68
#